data_AF-A0A8K0FWI8-F1
#
_entry.id   AF-A0A8K0FWI8-F1
#
_cell.length_a   1.000
_cell.length_b   1.000
_cell.length_c   1.000
_cell.angle_alpha   90.00
_cell.angle_beta   90.00
_cell.angle_gamma   90.00
#
_symmetry.space_group_name_H-M   'P 1'
#
loop_
_entity.id
_entity.type
_entity.pdbx_description
1 polymer ?
#
loop_
_entity_poly.entity_id
_entity_poly.type
_entity_poly.pdbx_seq_one_letter_code
_entity_poly.pdbx_strand_id
1 'polypeptide(L)'
;MYLQYRKACRSIMKNCRWNDMNFDCCDKFLPLETEYGVCFSINSLHTIKIPGSEINMKSNRKTGPGQLYIETVDDVRMYFHAPEDVPFINSNSDQRKDIALGEIYNITINVSTFP
;
A
#
# COMPACT_ATOMS: atom_id res chain seq x y z
N MET A 1 -0.77 -3.17 27.86
CA MET A 1 0.04 -2.39 26.92
C MET A 1 -0.65 -2.46 25.56
N TYR A 2 -1.58 -1.53 25.31
CA TYR A 2 -2.36 -1.53 24.06
C TYR A 2 -1.59 -0.70 23.03
N LEU A 3 -1.08 -1.35 21.99
CA LEU A 3 -0.63 -0.67 20.77
C LEU A 3 -1.89 -0.07 20.12
N GLN A 4 -2.08 1.22 20.35
CA GLN A 4 -3.25 1.95 19.91
C GLN A 4 -3.10 2.21 18.42
N TYR A 5 -3.77 1.40 17.59
CA TYR A 5 -4.06 1.75 16.20
C TYR A 5 -4.57 3.19 16.20
N ARG A 6 -3.86 4.13 15.56
CA ARG A 6 -4.33 5.53 15.53
C ARG A 6 -5.69 5.61 14.84
N LYS A 7 -5.93 4.75 13.84
CA LYS A 7 -7.20 4.53 13.13
C LYS A 7 -7.26 3.07 12.65
N ALA A 8 -8.47 2.52 12.52
CA ALA A 8 -8.66 1.20 11.92
C ALA A 8 -8.49 1.27 10.39
N CYS A 9 -8.12 0.17 9.74
CA CYS A 9 -7.95 0.15 8.27
C CYS A 9 -9.20 0.65 7.52
N ARG A 10 -10.39 0.19 7.94
CA ARG A 10 -11.68 0.55 7.30
C ARG A 10 -12.07 2.01 7.49
N SER A 11 -11.43 2.73 8.41
CA SER A 11 -11.59 4.18 8.56
C SER A 11 -10.55 4.98 7.75
N ILE A 12 -9.70 4.31 6.98
CA ILE A 12 -8.66 4.95 6.15
C ILE A 12 -8.87 4.60 4.68
N MET A 13 -9.14 3.34 4.36
CA MET A 13 -9.30 2.82 3.00
C MET A 13 -10.64 2.11 2.83
N LYS A 14 -11.25 2.25 1.64
CA LYS A 14 -12.58 1.67 1.37
C LYS A 14 -12.61 0.80 0.11
N ASN A 15 -12.23 1.36 -1.04
CA ASN A 15 -12.32 0.66 -2.32
C ASN A 15 -10.92 0.38 -2.87
N CYS A 16 -10.58 -0.89 -3.06
CA CYS A 16 -9.28 -1.30 -3.60
C CYS A 16 -9.45 -2.17 -4.84
N ARG A 17 -8.58 -1.96 -5.83
CA ARG A 17 -8.56 -2.74 -7.08
C ARG A 17 -7.15 -3.03 -7.54
N TRP A 18 -6.97 -4.23 -8.08
CA TRP A 18 -5.75 -4.62 -8.79
C TRP A 18 -6.14 -5.12 -10.18
N ASN A 19 -5.68 -4.46 -11.24
CA ASN A 19 -6.03 -4.78 -12.63
C ASN A 19 -7.55 -4.99 -12.82
N ASP A 20 -8.33 -3.98 -12.40
CA ASP A 20 -9.80 -3.98 -12.43
C ASP A 20 -10.51 -5.02 -11.56
N MET A 21 -9.77 -5.88 -10.83
CA MET A 21 -10.35 -6.80 -9.87
C MET A 21 -10.47 -6.15 -8.50
N ASN A 22 -11.71 -6.00 -8.03
CA ASN A 22 -12.02 -5.49 -6.70
C ASN A 22 -11.57 -6.47 -5.60
N PHE A 23 -11.08 -5.94 -4.49
CA PHE A 23 -10.80 -6.71 -3.27
C PHE A 23 -11.06 -5.87 -2.02
N ASP A 24 -11.30 -6.52 -0.87
CA ASP A 24 -11.38 -5.82 0.43
C ASP A 24 -9.98 -5.32 0.81
N CYS A 25 -9.84 -4.00 0.94
CA CYS A 25 -8.56 -3.37 1.26
C CYS A 25 -7.93 -3.96 2.52
N CYS A 26 -8.71 -4.19 3.58
CA CYS A 26 -8.23 -4.57 4.89
C CYS A 26 -7.98 -6.07 5.06
N ASP A 27 -8.40 -6.88 4.10
CA ASP A 27 -7.99 -8.28 4.00
C ASP A 27 -6.61 -8.43 3.35
N LYS A 28 -6.16 -7.44 2.56
CA LYS A 28 -4.89 -7.48 1.82
C LYS A 28 -3.81 -6.53 2.37
N PHE A 29 -4.21 -5.36 2.85
CA PHE A 29 -3.35 -4.41 3.55
C PHE A 29 -3.34 -4.76 5.03
N LEU A 30 -2.27 -5.41 5.47
CA LEU A 30 -2.16 -5.96 6.81
C LEU A 30 -1.45 -4.98 7.75
N PRO A 31 -1.73 -5.04 9.07
CA PRO A 31 -1.04 -4.24 10.06
C PRO A 31 0.48 -4.41 10.00
N LEU A 32 1.20 -3.29 9.94
CA LEU A 32 2.65 -3.20 9.98
C LEU A 32 3.05 -2.23 11.10
N GLU A 33 3.82 -2.71 12.07
CA GLU A 33 4.36 -1.88 13.15
C GLU A 33 5.48 -0.99 12.61
N THR A 34 5.38 0.32 12.88
CA THR A 34 6.35 1.32 12.42
C THR A 34 6.64 2.34 13.53
N GLU A 35 7.61 3.24 13.30
CA GLU A 35 7.90 4.37 14.19
C GLU A 35 6.71 5.35 14.36
N TYR A 36 5.76 5.33 13.43
CA TYR A 36 4.54 6.15 13.49
C TYR A 36 3.38 5.49 14.25
N GLY A 37 3.59 4.26 14.73
CA GLY A 37 2.55 3.34 15.16
C GLY A 37 2.16 2.39 14.04
N VAL A 38 0.96 1.83 14.11
CA VAL A 38 0.50 0.84 13.13
C VAL A 38 0.12 1.50 11.80
N CYS A 39 0.78 1.09 10.73
CA CYS A 39 0.40 1.36 9.35
C CYS A 39 -0.23 0.10 8.72
N PHE A 40 -0.78 0.23 7.51
CA PHE A 40 -1.31 -0.92 6.77
C PHE A 40 -0.53 -1.07 5.46
N SER A 41 0.08 -2.23 5.26
CA SER A 41 0.97 -2.50 4.12
C SER A 41 0.54 -3.75 3.36
N ILE A 42 0.67 -3.68 2.04
CA ILE A 42 0.46 -4.79 1.12
C ILE A 42 1.83 -5.25 0.61
N ASN A 43 1.99 -6.55 0.34
CA ASN A 43 3.25 -7.15 -0.14
C ASN A 43 4.47 -7.01 0.80
N SER A 44 4.30 -6.64 2.07
CA SER A 44 5.39 -6.63 3.05
C SER A 44 5.69 -8.03 3.61
N LEU A 45 6.95 -8.33 3.90
CA LEU A 45 7.39 -9.54 4.61
C LEU A 45 7.19 -9.45 6.13
N HIS A 46 7.00 -8.24 6.66
CA HIS A 46 6.90 -7.97 8.10
C HIS A 46 5.47 -8.05 8.65
N THR A 47 4.49 -8.33 7.80
CA THR A 47 3.08 -8.51 8.20
C THR A 47 2.78 -9.98 8.49
N ILE A 48 1.96 -10.26 9.51
CA ILE A 48 1.46 -11.61 9.78
C ILE A 48 0.44 -12.01 8.71
N LYS A 49 0.82 -12.95 7.82
CA LYS A 49 -0.06 -13.43 6.75
C LYS A 49 -1.20 -14.26 7.32
N ILE A 50 -2.43 -13.88 6.98
CA ILE A 50 -3.64 -14.66 7.25
C ILE A 50 -4.07 -15.41 5.98
N PRO A 51 -4.68 -16.61 6.09
CA PRO A 51 -5.16 -17.34 4.92
C PRO A 51 -6.03 -16.46 4.02
N GLY A 52 -5.68 -16.38 2.74
CA GLY A 52 -6.39 -15.55 1.78
C GLY A 52 -6.01 -14.06 1.79
N SER A 53 -5.06 -13.59 2.59
CA SER A 53 -4.56 -12.20 2.52
C SER A 53 -3.61 -11.92 1.36
N GLU A 54 -3.06 -12.97 0.74
CA GLU A 54 -2.17 -12.83 -0.39
C GLU A 54 -2.93 -12.38 -1.65
N ILE A 55 -2.24 -11.63 -2.49
CA ILE A 55 -2.72 -11.21 -3.80
C ILE A 55 -1.53 -11.19 -4.77
N ASN A 56 -1.72 -11.77 -5.96
CA ASN A 56 -0.65 -11.87 -6.94
C ASN A 56 -0.53 -10.55 -7.72
N MET A 57 0.35 -9.67 -7.25
CA MET A 57 0.58 -8.34 -7.84
C MET A 57 1.79 -8.31 -8.78
N LYS A 58 1.93 -9.34 -9.62
CA LYS A 58 3.04 -9.45 -10.58
C LYS A 58 2.75 -8.72 -11.89
N SER A 59 3.57 -7.71 -12.18
CA SER A 59 3.65 -7.06 -13.49
C SER A 59 4.82 -7.63 -14.28
N ASN A 60 4.62 -8.00 -15.56
CA ASN A 60 5.67 -8.51 -16.44
C ASN A 60 5.30 -8.27 -17.91
N ARG A 61 6.19 -8.64 -18.86
CA ARG A 61 5.94 -8.44 -20.29
C ARG A 61 4.69 -9.14 -20.84
N LYS A 62 4.24 -10.23 -20.20
CA LYS A 62 3.03 -10.97 -20.59
C LYS A 62 1.76 -10.34 -20.00
N THR A 63 1.79 -9.87 -18.75
CA THR A 63 0.63 -9.28 -18.07
C THR A 63 0.50 -7.77 -18.29
N GLY A 64 1.57 -7.11 -18.75
CA GLY A 64 1.63 -5.66 -18.89
C GLY A 64 1.88 -4.94 -17.56
N PRO A 65 1.79 -3.60 -17.57
CA PRO A 65 1.84 -2.81 -16.34
C PRO A 65 0.62 -3.10 -15.48
N GLY A 66 0.84 -3.37 -14.19
CA GLY A 66 -0.25 -3.53 -13.23
C GLY A 66 -0.76 -2.18 -12.72
N GLN A 67 -2.05 -2.13 -12.39
CA GLN A 67 -2.71 -0.96 -11.83
C GLN A 67 -3.26 -1.27 -10.44
N LEU A 68 -2.71 -0.62 -9.41
CA LEU A 68 -3.25 -0.61 -8.07
C LEU A 68 -4.05 0.68 -7.87
N TYR A 69 -5.34 0.54 -7.58
CA TYR A 69 -6.23 1.64 -7.21
C TYR A 69 -6.61 1.49 -5.74
N ILE A 70 -6.54 2.60 -5.01
CA ILE A 70 -6.91 2.68 -3.60
C ILE A 70 -7.73 3.96 -3.42
N GLU A 71 -8.93 3.84 -2.88
CA GLU A 71 -9.74 4.97 -2.44
C GLU A 71 -9.61 5.13 -0.91
N THR A 72 -9.18 6.32 -0.50
CA THR A 72 -9.04 6.69 0.91
C THR A 72 -10.18 7.59 1.35
N VAL A 73 -10.52 7.52 2.65
CA VAL A 73 -11.62 8.30 3.26
C VAL A 73 -11.12 9.37 4.23
N ASP A 74 -9.80 9.57 4.29
CA ASP A 74 -9.10 10.47 5.20
C ASP A 74 -7.80 10.96 4.54
N ASP A 75 -7.15 11.93 5.18
CA ASP A 75 -5.80 12.35 4.80
C ASP A 75 -4.83 11.20 5.07
N VAL A 76 -4.01 10.85 4.07
CA VAL A 76 -3.08 9.73 4.18
C VAL A 76 -1.66 10.13 3.81
N ARG A 77 -0.71 9.46 4.47
CA ARG A 77 0.68 9.42 4.03
C ARG A 77 0.97 8.04 3.45
N MET A 78 1.20 8.00 2.14
CA MET A 78 1.58 6.80 1.41
C MET A 78 3.09 6.64 1.41
N TYR A 79 3.58 5.40 1.50
CA TYR A 79 4.98 5.04 1.36
C TYR A 79 5.20 3.96 0.29
N PHE A 80 6.28 4.09 -0.47
CA PHE A 80 6.81 3.05 -1.36
C PHE A 80 8.05 2.45 -0.73
N HIS A 81 8.03 1.13 -0.54
CA HIS A 81 9.12 0.41 0.12
C HIS A 81 9.27 -0.99 -0.46
N ALA A 82 10.47 -1.59 -0.32
CA ALA A 82 10.67 -2.99 -0.70
C ALA A 82 9.93 -3.93 0.27
N PRO A 83 9.64 -5.19 -0.11
CA PRO A 83 8.99 -6.16 0.77
C PRO A 83 9.69 -6.36 2.12
N GLU A 84 11.03 -6.33 2.12
CA GLU A 84 11.91 -6.47 3.28
C GLU A 84 12.07 -5.19 4.12
N ASP A 85 11.57 -4.05 3.65
CA ASP A 85 11.69 -2.76 4.35
C ASP A 85 10.48 -2.47 5.24
N VAL A 86 10.70 -1.62 6.24
CA VAL A 86 9.66 -1.00 7.07
C VAL A 86 9.80 0.53 6.95
N PRO A 87 8.73 1.27 6.60
CA PRO A 87 8.79 2.73 6.54
C PRO A 87 9.22 3.38 7.86
N PHE A 88 10.02 4.44 7.77
CA PHE A 88 10.61 5.12 8.93
C PHE A 88 10.55 6.65 8.77
N ILE A 89 10.86 7.41 9.82
CA ILE A 89 10.64 8.86 9.82
C ILE A 89 11.45 9.62 8.77
N ASN A 90 12.62 9.08 8.44
CA ASN A 90 13.59 9.68 7.52
C ASN A 90 13.53 9.09 6.10
N SER A 91 12.46 8.39 5.72
CA SER A 91 12.29 7.92 4.34
C SER A 91 12.35 9.10 3.35
N ASN A 92 12.98 8.90 2.19
CA ASN A 92 13.14 9.97 1.20
C ASN A 92 11.80 10.50 0.71
N SER A 93 11.75 11.77 0.28
CA SER A 93 10.55 12.37 -0.33
C SER A 93 10.02 11.54 -1.49
N ASP A 94 10.90 10.92 -2.27
CA ASP A 94 10.51 10.15 -3.46
C ASP A 94 9.85 8.82 -3.09
N GLN A 95 9.99 8.39 -1.83
CA GLN A 95 9.39 7.17 -1.29
C GLN A 95 8.15 7.48 -0.43
N ARG A 96 7.75 8.75 -0.28
CA ARG A 96 6.57 9.12 0.50
C ARG A 96 5.73 10.20 -0.16
N LYS A 97 4.43 10.13 0.03
CA LYS A 97 3.51 11.15 -0.45
C LYS A 97 2.40 11.40 0.56
N ASP A 98 2.24 12.66 0.95
CA ASP A 98 1.04 13.13 1.63
C ASP A 98 -0.04 13.42 0.59
N ILE A 99 -1.24 12.88 0.83
CA ILE A 99 -2.42 12.98 -0.04
C ILE A 99 -3.57 13.45 0.85
N ALA A 100 -4.10 14.63 0.56
CA ALA A 100 -5.24 15.19 1.28
C ALA A 100 -6.57 14.63 0.75
N LEU A 101 -7.61 14.71 1.58
CA LEU A 101 -8.95 14.29 1.20
C LEU A 101 -9.43 15.02 -0.07
N GLY A 102 -9.83 14.24 -1.08
CA GLY A 102 -10.29 14.74 -2.37
C GLY A 102 -9.18 14.91 -3.42
N GLU A 103 -7.91 14.73 -3.04
CA GLU A 103 -6.81 14.71 -4.01
C GLU A 103 -6.73 13.36 -4.76
N ILE A 104 -6.28 13.42 -6.01
CA ILE A 104 -5.97 12.24 -6.82
C ILE A 104 -4.47 12.22 -7.07
N TYR A 105 -3.82 11.11 -6.70
CA TYR A 105 -2.41 10.90 -6.94
C TYR A 105 -2.19 9.67 -7.82
N ASN A 106 -1.54 9.87 -8.98
CA ASN A 106 -1.28 8.82 -9.95
C ASN A 106 0.24 8.63 -10.10
N ILE A 107 0.69 7.38 -10.02
CA ILE A 107 2.07 6.99 -10.35
C ILE A 107 2.05 6.04 -11.53
N THR A 108 2.93 6.29 -12.49
CA THR A 108 3.17 5.39 -13.62
C THR A 108 4.64 5.01 -13.63
N ILE A 109 4.92 3.72 -13.57
CA ILE A 109 6.27 3.17 -13.65
C ILE A 109 6.45 2.61 -15.06
N ASN A 110 7.28 3.27 -15.87
CA ASN A 110 7.67 2.76 -17.18
C ASN A 110 8.97 1.97 -17.08
N VAL A 111 8.92 0.68 -17.38
CA VAL A 111 10.11 -0.18 -17.43
C VAL A 111 10.46 -0.46 -18.88
N SER A 112 11.33 0.38 -19.45
CA SER A 112 11.91 0.18 -20.77
C SER A 112 13.17 -0.65 -20.67
N THR A 113 13.32 -1.68 -21.51
CA THR A 113 14.63 -2.27 -21.76
C THR A 113 15.45 -1.35 -22.64
N PHE A 114 16.72 -1.11 -22.27
CA PHE A 114 17.67 -0.55 -23.20
C PHE A 114 17.78 -1.47 -24.43
N PRO A 115 17.85 -0.90 -25.65
CA PRO A 115 18.04 -1.68 -26.88
C PRO A 115 19.36 -2.44 -26.87
#